data_AF-A0A957DPA2-F1
#
_entry.id   AF-A0A957DPA2-F1
#
_cell.length_a   1.000
_cell.length_b   1.000
_cell.length_c   1.000
_cell.angle_alpha   90.00
_cell.angle_beta   90.00
_cell.angle_gamma   90.00
#
_symmetry.space_group_name_H-M   'P 1'
#
loop_
_entity.id
_entity.type
_entity.pdbx_description
1 polymer ?
#
loop_
_entity_poly.entity_id
_entity_poly.type
_entity_poly.pdbx_seq_one_letter_code
_entity_poly.pdbx_strand_id
1 'polypeptide(L)'
;MEHPRKIRVLEPFIGMVLFIILAIYGVNAFNTGNWMWFRGNTVNVRPSRIVIVDHGERTLINQGHPAFEPLVEAAAQSLSDLNNSGIVDVGLSEQTLNDYATDSLVMELHFDSPVIFNTAARTGKPTQLLIPIEGRHADGGLVFRGDKGEWWYGAVRMADPQPLLSTLEQMGFTAASAQPAG
;
A
#
# COMPACT_ATOMS: atom_id res chain seq x y z
N MET A 1 58.90 30.96 -12.64
CA MET A 1 58.23 30.49 -11.41
C MET A 1 56.86 29.97 -11.83
N GLU A 2 56.73 28.66 -12.01
CA GLU A 2 55.45 28.04 -12.39
C GLU A 2 54.53 28.01 -11.17
N HIS A 3 53.34 28.60 -11.32
CA HIS A 3 52.30 28.53 -10.30
C HIS A 3 51.85 27.07 -10.14
N PRO A 4 51.75 26.52 -8.90
CA PRO A 4 51.21 25.19 -8.71
C PRO A 4 49.74 25.18 -9.16
N ARG A 5 49.44 24.34 -10.15
CA ARG A 5 48.08 24.02 -10.59
C ARG A 5 47.29 23.60 -9.36
N LYS A 6 46.38 24.46 -8.88
CA LYS A 6 45.39 24.07 -7.87
C LYS A 6 44.63 22.88 -8.44
N ILE A 7 44.89 21.68 -7.91
CA ILE A 7 44.14 20.48 -8.25
C ILE A 7 42.70 20.78 -7.84
N ARG A 8 41.83 21.00 -8.81
CA ARG A 8 40.42 21.27 -8.58
C ARG A 8 39.71 19.96 -8.28
N VAL A 9 40.01 19.36 -7.11
CA VAL A 9 39.43 18.07 -6.66
C VAL A 9 37.90 18.13 -6.58
N LEU A 10 37.35 19.34 -6.46
CA LEU A 10 35.92 19.60 -6.42
C LEU A 10 35.20 19.26 -7.73
N GLU A 11 35.82 19.50 -8.89
CA GLU A 11 35.22 19.24 -10.21
C GLU A 11 34.96 17.74 -10.47
N PRO A 12 35.92 16.82 -10.29
CA PRO A 12 35.67 15.39 -10.44
C PRO A 12 34.76 14.85 -9.34
N PHE A 13 34.80 15.43 -8.13
CA PHE A 13 33.90 15.03 -7.05
C PHE A 13 32.43 15.37 -7.37
N ILE A 14 32.17 16.58 -7.89
CA ILE A 14 30.82 16.96 -8.36
C ILE A 14 30.38 16.04 -9.48
N GLY A 15 31.25 15.74 -10.45
CA GLY A 15 30.96 14.81 -11.54
C GLY A 15 30.58 13.41 -11.03
N MET A 16 31.32 12.90 -10.03
CA MET A 16 31.05 11.61 -9.39
C MET A 16 29.71 11.60 -8.64
N VAL A 17 29.42 12.63 -7.84
CA VAL A 17 28.16 12.74 -7.11
C VAL A 17 26.98 12.83 -8.09
N LEU A 18 27.10 13.63 -9.15
CA LEU A 18 26.06 13.75 -10.18
C LEU A 18 25.81 12.41 -10.87
N PHE A 19 26.88 11.67 -11.21
CA PHE A 19 26.77 10.35 -11.82
C PHE A 19 26.07 9.35 -10.89
N ILE A 20 26.40 9.33 -9.60
CA ILE A 20 25.74 8.47 -8.61
C ILE A 20 24.25 8.79 -8.52
N ILE A 21 23.88 10.07 -8.45
CA ILE A 21 22.48 10.50 -8.40
C ILE A 21 21.73 10.05 -9.67
N LEU A 22 22.32 10.25 -10.86
CA LEU A 22 21.72 9.82 -12.12
C LEU A 22 21.58 8.30 -12.23
N ALA A 23 22.57 7.54 -11.76
CA ALA A 23 22.53 6.08 -11.75
C ALA A 23 21.41 5.57 -10.82
N ILE A 24 21.32 6.09 -9.59
CA ILE A 24 20.24 5.76 -8.66
C ILE A 24 18.88 6.12 -9.27
N TYR A 25 18.76 7.30 -9.85
CA TYR A 25 17.53 7.74 -10.51
C TYR A 25 17.12 6.81 -11.66
N GLY A 26 18.04 6.49 -12.56
CA GLY A 26 17.79 5.65 -13.73
C GLY A 26 17.40 4.22 -13.37
N VAL A 27 18.08 3.63 -12.38
CA VAL A 27 17.74 2.29 -11.87
C VAL A 27 16.34 2.27 -11.27
N ASN A 28 15.97 3.27 -10.47
CA ASN A 28 14.63 3.37 -9.89
C ASN A 28 13.55 3.62 -10.94
N ALA A 29 13.78 4.52 -11.91
CA ALA A 29 12.84 4.79 -12.99
C ALA A 29 12.60 3.55 -13.87
N PHE A 30 13.66 2.78 -14.16
CA PHE A 30 13.54 1.54 -14.94
C PHE A 30 12.83 0.42 -14.17
N ASN A 31 13.15 0.26 -12.88
CA ASN A 31 12.52 -0.76 -12.03
C ASN A 31 11.03 -0.50 -11.80
N THR A 32 10.64 0.75 -11.62
CA THR A 32 9.24 1.15 -11.38
C THR A 32 8.43 1.33 -12.66
N GLY A 33 9.09 1.50 -13.81
CA GLY A 33 8.45 1.91 -15.06
C GLY A 33 7.91 3.34 -15.02
N ASN A 34 8.22 4.13 -13.99
CA ASN A 34 7.77 5.51 -13.83
C ASN A 34 8.95 6.48 -13.73
N TRP A 35 9.07 7.38 -14.72
CA TRP A 35 10.07 8.45 -14.71
C TRP A 35 9.87 9.44 -13.54
N MET A 36 8.64 9.61 -13.05
CA MET A 36 8.29 10.50 -11.94
C MET A 36 8.04 9.73 -10.63
N TRP A 37 8.77 8.64 -10.40
CA TRP A 37 8.65 7.81 -9.18
C TRP A 37 8.83 8.60 -7.86
N PHE A 38 9.49 9.75 -7.90
CA PHE A 38 9.70 10.64 -6.74
C PHE A 38 8.58 11.66 -6.49
N ARG A 39 7.57 11.73 -7.38
CA ARG A 39 6.54 12.80 -7.38
C ARG A 39 5.22 12.44 -6.71
N GLY A 40 5.12 11.28 -6.07
CA GLY A 40 4.00 10.93 -5.20
C GLY A 40 3.68 9.43 -5.20
N ASN A 41 3.45 8.86 -4.02
CA ASN A 41 3.07 7.47 -3.81
C ASN A 41 1.58 7.22 -4.11
N THR A 42 1.08 7.67 -5.26
CA THR A 42 -0.34 7.53 -5.57
C THR A 42 -0.67 6.12 -6.02
N VAL A 43 -1.73 5.57 -5.44
CA VAL A 43 -2.36 4.33 -5.88
C VAL A 43 -3.67 4.73 -6.56
N ASN A 44 -3.86 4.36 -7.83
CA ASN A 44 -5.16 4.53 -8.47
C ASN A 44 -6.08 3.39 -8.02
N VAL A 45 -6.94 3.68 -7.04
CA VAL A 45 -7.81 2.68 -6.40
C VAL A 45 -9.22 2.86 -6.92
N ARG A 46 -9.61 2.02 -7.89
CA ARG A 46 -11.01 1.86 -8.29
C ARG A 46 -11.35 0.38 -8.40
N PRO A 47 -11.76 -0.28 -7.30
CA PRO A 47 -12.11 -1.69 -7.33
C PRO A 47 -13.35 -1.93 -8.21
N SER A 48 -13.47 -3.13 -8.76
CA SER A 48 -14.70 -3.60 -9.40
C SER A 48 -15.69 -4.15 -8.38
N ARG A 49 -15.19 -4.71 -7.27
CA ARG A 49 -15.99 -5.15 -6.11
C ARG A 49 -15.21 -4.99 -4.81
N ILE A 50 -15.94 -4.76 -3.74
CA ILE A 50 -15.45 -4.72 -2.36
C ILE A 50 -16.10 -5.88 -1.60
N VAL A 51 -15.32 -6.62 -0.84
CA VAL A 51 -15.83 -7.66 0.07
C VAL A 51 -15.46 -7.24 1.48
N ILE A 52 -16.47 -7.07 2.33
CA ILE A 52 -16.26 -6.88 3.76
C ILE A 52 -16.55 -8.23 4.41
N VAL A 53 -15.59 -8.76 5.16
CA VAL A 53 -15.79 -9.94 6.00
C VAL A 53 -15.84 -9.44 7.43
N ASP A 54 -16.97 -9.63 8.09
CA ASP A 54 -17.24 -9.18 9.45
C ASP A 54 -17.62 -10.40 10.29
N HIS A 55 -16.68 -10.89 11.11
CA HIS A 55 -16.88 -12.03 12.01
C HIS A 55 -17.57 -13.24 11.35
N GLY A 56 -17.12 -13.59 10.13
CA GLY A 56 -17.63 -14.70 9.35
C GLY A 56 -18.75 -14.36 8.38
N GLU A 57 -19.38 -13.19 8.50
CA GLU A 57 -20.37 -12.70 7.53
C GLU A 57 -19.68 -11.98 6.38
N ARG A 58 -19.99 -12.36 5.13
CA ARG A 58 -19.39 -11.75 3.93
C ARG A 58 -20.40 -10.86 3.21
N THR A 59 -20.13 -9.57 3.20
CA THR A 59 -20.93 -8.57 2.48
C THR A 59 -20.23 -8.20 1.18
N LEU A 60 -20.89 -8.48 0.05
CA LEU A 60 -20.40 -8.09 -1.28
C LEU A 60 -20.98 -6.73 -1.67
N ILE A 61 -20.11 -5.76 -1.93
CA ILE A 61 -20.45 -4.40 -2.30
C ILE A 61 -19.93 -4.14 -3.72
N ASN A 62 -20.85 -3.96 -4.67
CA ASN A 62 -20.56 -3.73 -6.08
C ASN A 62 -20.97 -2.31 -6.51
N GLN A 63 -20.54 -1.91 -7.71
CA GLN A 63 -21.01 -0.68 -8.38
C GLN A 63 -22.55 -0.67 -8.45
N GLY A 64 -23.18 0.23 -7.71
CA GLY A 64 -24.64 0.31 -7.54
C GLY A 64 -25.12 0.09 -6.10
N HIS A 65 -24.29 -0.47 -5.22
CA HIS A 65 -24.58 -0.49 -3.79
C HIS A 65 -24.37 0.91 -3.17
N PRO A 66 -25.26 1.41 -2.29
CA PRO A 66 -25.13 2.76 -1.72
C PRO A 66 -23.80 3.02 -0.98
N ALA A 67 -23.24 1.98 -0.36
CA ALA A 67 -21.95 2.04 0.33
C ALA A 67 -20.72 2.00 -0.60
N PHE A 68 -20.89 1.71 -1.89
CA PHE A 68 -19.76 1.46 -2.79
C PHE A 68 -18.90 2.71 -3.00
N GLU A 69 -19.47 3.81 -3.48
CA GLU A 69 -18.71 5.02 -3.79
C GLU A 69 -18.03 5.64 -2.55
N PRO A 70 -18.69 5.75 -1.37
CA PRO A 70 -18.01 6.24 -0.18
C PRO A 70 -16.81 5.37 0.24
N LEU A 71 -16.93 4.03 0.15
CA LEU A 71 -15.81 3.14 0.47
C LEU A 71 -14.68 3.23 -0.55
N VAL A 72 -14.99 3.39 -1.83
CA VAL A 72 -13.97 3.61 -2.87
C VAL A 72 -13.22 4.90 -2.63
N GLU A 73 -13.93 5.99 -2.34
CA GLU A 73 -13.32 7.29 -2.07
C GLU A 73 -12.45 7.23 -0.80
N ALA A 74 -12.96 6.64 0.28
CA ALA A 74 -12.22 6.49 1.52
C ALA A 74 -10.97 5.61 1.34
N ALA A 75 -11.08 4.49 0.62
CA ALA A 75 -9.94 3.64 0.28
C ALA A 75 -8.92 4.37 -0.59
N ALA A 76 -9.37 5.15 -1.58
CA ALA A 76 -8.49 5.95 -2.42
C ALA A 76 -7.75 7.02 -1.62
N GLN A 77 -8.42 7.69 -0.66
CA GLN A 77 -7.79 8.65 0.24
C GLN A 77 -6.74 7.99 1.13
N SER A 78 -7.08 6.87 1.79
CA SER A 78 -6.15 6.17 2.67
C SER A 78 -4.96 5.52 1.95
N LEU A 79 -5.13 5.13 0.68
CA LEU A 79 -4.07 4.56 -0.17
C LEU A 79 -3.35 5.62 -1.02
N SER A 80 -3.77 6.89 -0.98
CA SER A 80 -3.17 7.97 -1.76
C SER A 80 -1.75 8.31 -1.32
N ASP A 81 -1.45 8.02 -0.06
CA ASP A 81 -0.12 8.15 0.52
C ASP A 81 0.24 6.90 1.34
N LEU A 82 1.47 6.44 1.14
CA LEU A 82 1.99 5.24 1.79
C LEU A 82 3.18 5.65 2.64
N ASN A 83 3.14 5.31 3.94
CA ASN A 83 4.14 5.69 4.94
C ASN A 83 5.53 5.11 4.60
N ASN A 84 5.56 3.97 3.89
CA ASN A 84 6.79 3.26 3.62
C ASN A 84 7.17 3.35 2.14
N SER A 85 8.43 3.72 1.89
CA SER A 85 9.09 3.55 0.59
C SER A 85 9.39 2.08 0.26
N GLY A 86 9.15 1.16 1.21
CA GLY A 86 9.45 -0.27 1.18
C GLY A 86 8.26 -1.16 1.55
N ILE A 87 8.42 -2.46 1.29
CA ILE A 87 7.47 -3.51 1.71
C ILE A 87 7.77 -3.87 3.16
N VAL A 88 6.74 -4.00 3.99
CA VAL A 88 6.86 -4.56 5.35
C VAL A 88 6.96 -6.08 5.23
N ASP A 89 8.02 -6.67 5.78
CA ASP A 89 8.30 -8.11 5.75
C ASP A 89 7.35 -8.91 6.66
N VAL A 90 6.10 -9.03 6.22
CA VAL A 90 5.03 -9.74 6.91
C VAL A 90 4.23 -10.56 5.90
N GLY A 91 3.90 -11.80 6.26
CA GLY A 91 3.08 -12.68 5.45
C GLY A 91 1.83 -13.12 6.19
N LEU A 92 0.78 -13.49 5.45
CA LEU A 92 -0.43 -14.08 5.99
C LEU A 92 -0.26 -15.60 6.03
N SER A 93 -0.24 -16.18 7.23
CA SER A 93 -0.27 -17.64 7.37
C SER A 93 -1.68 -18.17 7.07
N GLU A 94 -1.80 -19.46 6.77
CA GLU A 94 -3.11 -20.11 6.61
C GLU A 94 -4.01 -19.89 7.83
N GLN A 95 -3.43 -19.93 9.03
CA GLN A 95 -4.17 -19.64 10.26
C GLN A 95 -4.69 -18.19 10.27
N THR A 96 -3.88 -17.21 9.89
CA THR A 96 -4.34 -15.81 9.83
C THR A 96 -5.43 -15.60 8.79
N LEU A 97 -5.33 -16.26 7.63
CA LEU A 97 -6.37 -16.22 6.61
C LEU A 97 -7.67 -16.87 7.09
N ASN A 98 -7.58 -17.95 7.87
CA ASN A 98 -8.73 -18.56 8.50
C ASN A 98 -9.36 -17.61 9.53
N ASP A 99 -8.56 -17.03 10.43
CA ASP A 99 -9.03 -16.05 11.43
C ASP A 99 -9.75 -14.86 10.75
N TYR A 100 -9.22 -14.36 9.62
CA TYR A 100 -9.87 -13.31 8.82
C TYR A 100 -11.19 -13.75 8.17
N ALA A 101 -11.33 -15.03 7.86
CA ALA A 101 -12.54 -15.56 7.25
C ALA A 101 -13.65 -15.84 8.27
N THR A 102 -13.32 -15.98 9.56
CA THR A 102 -14.25 -16.44 10.60
C THR A 102 -14.48 -15.46 11.73
N ASP A 103 -13.44 -14.77 12.20
CA ASP A 103 -13.46 -14.13 13.52
C ASP A 103 -13.00 -12.67 13.51
N SER A 104 -12.58 -12.12 12.37
CA SER A 104 -12.09 -10.75 12.26
C SER A 104 -12.87 -9.91 11.26
N LEU A 105 -12.80 -8.59 11.43
CA LEU A 105 -13.22 -7.62 10.43
C LEU A 105 -12.08 -7.34 9.44
N VAL A 106 -12.29 -7.67 8.17
CA VAL A 106 -11.35 -7.37 7.08
C VAL A 106 -12.08 -6.82 5.85
N MET A 107 -11.40 -5.97 5.10
CA MET A 107 -11.88 -5.47 3.81
C MET A 107 -10.97 -5.94 2.69
N GLU A 108 -11.57 -6.55 1.67
CA GLU A 108 -10.90 -6.92 0.43
C GLU A 108 -11.36 -6.03 -0.72
N LEU A 109 -10.41 -5.46 -1.45
CA LEU A 109 -10.63 -4.71 -2.67
C LEU A 109 -10.21 -5.56 -3.84
N HIS A 110 -11.09 -5.78 -4.82
CA HIS A 110 -10.79 -6.57 -6.02
C HIS A 110 -10.89 -5.69 -7.25
N PHE A 111 -9.99 -5.89 -8.21
CA PHE A 111 -9.82 -5.03 -9.38
C PHE A 111 -9.79 -5.87 -10.66
N ASP A 112 -10.48 -5.40 -11.70
CA ASP A 112 -10.46 -6.05 -13.02
C ASP A 112 -9.13 -5.84 -13.76
N SER A 113 -8.36 -4.84 -13.34
CA SER A 113 -7.05 -4.51 -13.86
C SER A 113 -6.05 -4.36 -12.72
N PRO A 114 -4.77 -4.71 -12.92
CA PRO A 114 -3.78 -4.61 -11.86
C PRO A 114 -3.65 -3.20 -11.31
N VAL A 115 -3.57 -3.11 -9.98
CA VAL A 115 -3.31 -1.86 -9.26
C VAL A 115 -1.86 -1.46 -9.47
N ILE A 116 -1.66 -0.20 -9.84
CA ILE A 116 -0.33 0.38 -10.02
C ILE A 116 0.00 1.17 -8.76
N PHE A 117 1.06 0.77 -8.08
CA PHE A 117 1.63 1.51 -6.96
C PHE A 117 2.81 2.33 -7.47
N ASN A 118 2.77 3.63 -7.25
CA ASN A 118 3.90 4.49 -7.59
C ASN A 118 4.92 4.56 -6.45
N THR A 119 5.52 3.43 -6.06
CA THR A 119 6.55 3.38 -5.01
C THR A 119 7.87 2.84 -5.54
N ALA A 120 8.99 3.15 -4.86
CA ALA A 120 10.31 2.64 -5.24
C ALA A 120 10.43 1.10 -5.06
N ALA A 121 9.58 0.51 -4.23
CA ALA A 121 9.58 -0.93 -3.97
C ALA A 121 8.87 -1.71 -5.09
N ARG A 122 9.31 -2.95 -5.33
CA ARG A 122 8.63 -3.86 -6.27
C ARG A 122 7.30 -4.32 -5.66
N THR A 123 6.24 -3.66 -6.06
CA THR A 123 4.88 -3.93 -5.57
C THR A 123 4.13 -4.99 -6.36
N GLY A 124 4.70 -5.45 -7.47
CA GLY A 124 4.06 -6.38 -8.39
C GLY A 124 2.92 -5.72 -9.15
N LYS A 125 1.97 -6.53 -9.60
CA LYS A 125 0.77 -6.11 -10.33
C LYS A 125 -0.47 -6.76 -9.69
N PRO A 126 -0.79 -6.44 -8.43
CA PRO A 126 -1.86 -7.12 -7.72
C PRO A 126 -3.23 -6.76 -8.30
N THR A 127 -4.14 -7.72 -8.34
CA THR A 127 -5.55 -7.52 -8.71
C THR A 127 -6.47 -7.56 -7.50
N GLN A 128 -5.90 -7.75 -6.31
CA GLN A 128 -6.63 -7.74 -5.05
C GLN A 128 -5.77 -7.18 -3.93
N LEU A 129 -6.40 -6.45 -3.02
CA LEU A 129 -5.81 -5.91 -1.81
C LEU A 129 -6.63 -6.36 -0.61
N LEU A 130 -5.96 -6.70 0.49
CA LEU A 130 -6.60 -7.06 1.76
C LEU A 130 -6.14 -6.09 2.84
N ILE A 131 -7.10 -5.50 3.53
CA ILE A 131 -6.91 -4.53 4.59
C ILE A 131 -7.53 -5.10 5.86
N PRO A 132 -6.72 -5.56 6.83
CA PRO A 132 -7.24 -5.98 8.11
C PRO A 132 -7.66 -4.76 8.92
N ILE A 133 -8.88 -4.79 9.43
CA ILE A 133 -9.48 -3.74 10.25
C ILE A 133 -9.45 -4.16 11.73
N GLU A 134 -9.60 -5.46 11.97
CA GLU A 134 -9.46 -6.10 13.28
C GLU A 134 -8.55 -7.33 13.20
N GLY A 135 -8.00 -7.73 14.34
CA GLY A 135 -7.20 -8.94 14.50
C GLY A 135 -5.73 -8.72 14.17
N ARG A 136 -5.05 -9.79 13.74
CA ARG A 136 -3.61 -9.72 13.43
C ARG A 136 -3.37 -8.69 12.34
N HIS A 137 -2.31 -7.89 12.48
CA HIS A 137 -1.87 -6.91 11.49
C HIS A 137 -2.81 -5.69 11.27
N ALA A 138 -3.88 -5.54 12.05
CA ALA A 138 -4.83 -4.42 11.95
C ALA A 138 -4.28 -3.07 12.43
N ASP A 139 -3.51 -3.05 13.53
CA ASP A 139 -2.99 -1.83 14.19
C ASP A 139 -2.09 -0.94 13.30
N GLY A 140 -1.73 -1.44 12.12
CA GLY A 140 -0.73 -0.82 11.27
C GLY A 140 -1.24 -0.09 10.03
N GLY A 141 -2.53 -0.17 9.68
CA GLY A 141 -2.98 0.24 8.35
C GLY A 141 -2.26 -0.54 7.25
N LEU A 142 -1.99 -1.82 7.51
CA LEU A 142 -1.30 -2.69 6.57
C LEU A 142 -2.24 -3.07 5.42
N VAL A 143 -1.65 -3.23 4.24
CA VAL A 143 -2.38 -3.59 3.02
C VAL A 143 -1.60 -4.70 2.36
N PHE A 144 -2.19 -5.89 2.41
CA PHE A 144 -1.66 -7.07 1.75
C PHE A 144 -2.07 -7.04 0.28
N ARG A 145 -1.19 -7.55 -0.57
CA ARG A 145 -1.38 -7.57 -2.02
C ARG A 145 -1.56 -9.01 -2.45
N GLY A 146 -2.31 -9.22 -3.52
CA GLY A 146 -2.49 -10.55 -4.08
C GLY A 146 -2.92 -10.51 -5.54
N ASP A 147 -3.02 -11.70 -6.12
CA ASP A 147 -3.56 -11.94 -7.45
C ASP A 147 -4.29 -13.29 -7.47
N LYS A 148 -5.40 -13.38 -8.18
CA LYS A 148 -6.16 -14.63 -8.40
C LYS A 148 -6.46 -15.46 -7.14
N GLY A 149 -6.77 -14.81 -6.03
CA GLY A 149 -7.10 -15.46 -4.76
C GLY A 149 -5.90 -15.81 -3.88
N GLU A 150 -4.67 -15.59 -4.36
CA GLU A 150 -3.46 -15.79 -3.56
C GLU A 150 -2.95 -14.48 -2.98
N TRP A 151 -2.61 -14.51 -1.68
CA TRP A 151 -2.02 -13.37 -0.98
C TRP A 151 -0.50 -13.48 -0.97
N TRP A 152 0.16 -12.40 -1.37
CA TRP A 152 1.60 -12.34 -1.49
C TRP A 152 2.26 -12.00 -0.17
N TYR A 153 3.51 -12.45 -0.02
CA TYR A 153 4.35 -12.01 1.07
C TYR A 153 4.65 -10.51 0.97
N GLY A 154 4.57 -9.85 2.11
CA GLY A 154 4.89 -8.46 2.28
C GLY A 154 3.71 -7.52 2.04
N ALA A 155 3.53 -6.60 2.97
CA ALA A 155 2.46 -5.60 2.95
C ALA A 155 2.99 -4.21 2.65
N VAL A 156 2.15 -3.34 2.11
CA VAL A 156 2.38 -1.89 2.15
C VAL A 156 1.66 -1.29 3.35
N ARG A 157 2.00 -0.06 3.72
CA ARG A 157 1.44 0.60 4.89
C ARG A 157 0.83 1.94 4.48
N MET A 158 -0.45 2.14 4.76
CA MET A 158 -1.11 3.43 4.59
C MET A 158 -0.47 4.47 5.51
N ALA A 159 -0.29 5.70 5.02
CA ALA A 159 0.11 6.82 5.86
C ALA A 159 -1.00 7.18 6.85
N ASP A 160 -2.24 7.18 6.37
CA ASP A 160 -3.43 7.49 7.16
C ASP A 160 -4.60 6.54 6.84
N PRO A 161 -4.88 5.53 7.68
CA PRO A 161 -6.02 4.65 7.49
C PRO A 161 -7.37 5.27 7.93
N GLN A 162 -7.37 6.44 8.58
CA GLN A 162 -8.57 7.00 9.21
C GLN A 162 -9.75 7.28 8.26
N PRO A 163 -9.56 7.79 7.03
CA PRO A 163 -10.67 7.95 6.09
C PRO A 163 -11.45 6.66 5.87
N LEU A 164 -10.73 5.54 5.68
CA LEU A 164 -11.34 4.23 5.52
C LEU A 164 -12.01 3.73 6.80
N LEU A 165 -11.31 3.78 7.93
CA LEU A 165 -11.83 3.28 9.22
C LEU A 165 -13.10 4.01 9.64
N SER A 166 -13.10 5.34 9.59
CA SER A 166 -14.27 6.15 9.94
C SER A 166 -15.47 5.91 9.02
N THR A 167 -15.23 5.61 7.74
CA THR A 167 -16.28 5.26 6.78
C THR A 167 -16.90 3.91 7.12
N LEU A 168 -16.08 2.92 7.45
CA LEU A 168 -16.55 1.59 7.90
C LEU A 168 -17.36 1.70 9.19
N GLU A 169 -16.87 2.45 10.17
CA GLU A 169 -17.58 2.70 11.44
C GLU A 169 -18.94 3.37 11.23
N GLN A 170 -19.01 4.39 10.36
CA GLN A 170 -20.29 5.06 10.01
C GLN A 170 -21.29 4.12 9.36
N MET A 171 -20.82 3.05 8.71
CA MET A 171 -21.64 2.01 8.09
C MET A 171 -22.01 0.88 9.06
N GLY A 172 -21.54 0.94 10.31
CA GLY A 172 -21.81 -0.05 11.35
C GLY A 172 -20.76 -1.16 11.46
N PHE A 173 -19.69 -1.11 10.67
CA PHE A 173 -18.56 -2.04 10.78
C PHE A 173 -17.57 -1.48 11.79
N THR A 174 -17.64 -1.95 13.03
CA THR A 174 -16.73 -1.52 14.11
C THR A 174 -15.75 -2.63 14.43
N ALA A 175 -14.45 -2.32 14.42
CA ALA A 175 -13.47 -3.21 15.05
C ALA A 175 -13.88 -3.36 16.53
N ALA A 176 -13.95 -4.59 17.04
CA ALA A 176 -14.11 -4.78 18.48
C ALA A 176 -12.93 -4.06 19.14
N SER A 177 -13.24 -3.03 19.92
CA SER A 177 -12.29 -2.07 20.47
C SER A 177 -10.96 -2.73 20.83
N ALA A 178 -9.90 -2.41 20.09
CA ALA A 178 -8.54 -2.86 20.37
C ALA A 178 -8.23 -2.48 21.81
N GLN A 179 -8.29 -3.46 22.71
CA GLN A 179 -7.96 -3.28 24.09
C GLN A 179 -6.44 -3.02 24.13
N PRO A 180 -5.98 -1.83 24.56
CA PRO A 180 -4.56 -1.57 24.62
C PRO A 180 -3.93 -2.61 25.54
N ALA A 181 -2.96 -3.36 25.01
CA ALA A 181 -2.15 -4.25 25.82
C ALA A 181 -1.49 -3.39 26.92
N GLY A 182 -1.91 -3.62 28.16
CA GLY A 182 -1.32 -3.04 29.37
C GLY A 182 0.05 -3.62 29.68
#